data_AF-A0A6H2A1X8-F1
#
_entry.id   AF-A0A6H2A1X8-F1
#
_cell.length_a   1.000
_cell.length_b   1.000
_cell.length_c   1.000
_cell.angle_alpha   90.00
_cell.angle_beta   90.00
_cell.angle_gamma   90.00
#
_symmetry.space_group_name_H-M   'P 1'
#
loop_
_entity.id
_entity.type
_entity.pdbx_description
1 polymer ?
#
loop_
_entity_poly.entity_id
_entity_poly.type
_entity_poly.pdbx_seq_one_letter_code
_entity_poly.pdbx_strand_id
1 'polypeptide(L)'
;MTGNKARRLADVVDVRAPQGSNDARWFLLEHQIYEARIALQTARLQCELIGDHPENEEERELASAVLEWLTPVYVQMLEVLAQTLALLSGTEIAERMGRKSE
;
A
#
# COMPACT_ATOMS: atom_id res chain seq x y z
N MET A 1 18.08 17.74 8.46
CA MET A 1 17.05 16.90 7.81
C MET A 1 16.17 16.32 8.90
N THR A 2 15.06 16.97 9.18
CA THR A 2 14.10 16.55 10.22
C THR A 2 13.37 15.32 9.72
N GLY A 3 13.83 14.14 10.14
CA GLY A 3 13.14 12.87 9.88
C GLY A 3 11.73 12.95 10.46
N ASN A 4 10.74 12.79 9.59
CA ASN A 4 9.36 12.58 9.98
C ASN A 4 9.30 11.20 10.66
N LYS A 5 9.61 11.14 11.96
CA LYS A 5 9.39 9.95 12.77
C LYS A 5 7.89 9.64 12.72
N ALA A 6 7.53 8.38 12.45
CA ALA A 6 6.13 7.97 12.49
C ALA A 6 5.58 8.25 13.90
N ARG A 7 4.51 9.05 13.99
CA ARG A 7 3.83 9.40 15.25
C ARG A 7 2.40 8.90 15.17
N ARG A 8 1.82 8.45 16.29
CA ARG A 8 0.42 8.02 16.28
C ARG A 8 -0.43 9.20 15.89
N LEU A 9 -1.48 8.97 15.10
CA LEU A 9 -2.41 10.03 14.75
C LEU A 9 -3.03 10.70 15.98
N ALA A 10 -3.29 9.92 17.04
CA ALA A 10 -3.73 10.42 18.34
C ALA A 10 -2.70 11.32 19.07
N ASP A 11 -1.41 11.25 18.72
CA ASP A 11 -0.35 12.07 19.32
C ASP A 11 -0.19 13.43 18.61
N VAL A 12 -0.76 13.56 17.41
CA VAL A 12 -0.61 14.75 16.54
C VAL A 12 -1.93 15.49 16.38
N VAL A 13 -3.06 14.79 16.49
CA VAL A 13 -4.40 15.38 16.47
C VAL A 13 -4.76 15.81 17.89
N ASP A 14 -4.92 17.13 18.09
CA ASP A 14 -5.39 17.71 19.35
C ASP A 14 -6.70 17.04 19.77
N VAL A 15 -6.81 16.69 21.05
CA VAL A 15 -8.01 16.12 21.69
C VAL A 15 -9.26 17.01 21.48
N ARG A 16 -9.05 18.30 21.17
CA ARG A 16 -10.07 19.31 20.85
C ARG A 16 -10.41 19.43 19.37
N ALA A 17 -9.72 18.73 18.48
CA ALA A 17 -10.11 18.67 17.08
C ALA A 17 -11.53 18.06 16.98
N PRO A 18 -12.40 18.54 16.06
CA PRO A 18 -13.76 18.03 15.95
C PRO A 18 -13.74 16.51 15.72
N GLN A 19 -14.06 15.78 16.79
CA GLN A 19 -14.00 14.32 16.86
C GLN A 19 -14.93 13.75 15.76
N GLY A 20 -14.40 12.90 14.87
CA GLY A 20 -15.17 12.19 13.86
C GLY A 20 -14.90 12.55 12.39
N SER A 21 -14.67 13.82 12.01
CA SER A 21 -14.49 14.16 10.58
C SER A 21 -13.14 13.72 10.02
N ASN A 22 -12.07 13.77 10.83
CA ASN A 22 -10.76 13.31 10.40
C ASN A 22 -10.63 11.79 10.51
N ASP A 23 -11.23 11.18 11.53
CA ASP A 23 -11.24 9.72 11.70
C ASP A 23 -11.95 9.05 10.53
N ALA A 24 -13.12 9.56 10.11
CA ALA A 24 -13.82 9.08 8.92
C ALA A 24 -12.97 9.20 7.64
N ARG A 25 -12.16 10.26 7.50
CA ARG A 25 -11.24 10.42 6.36
C ARG A 25 -10.09 9.44 6.40
N TRP A 26 -9.56 9.12 7.58
CA TRP A 26 -8.52 8.10 7.75
C TRP A 26 -9.03 6.69 7.47
N PHE A 27 -10.21 6.33 7.97
CA PHE A 27 -10.86 5.07 7.61
C PHE A 27 -11.14 4.96 6.11
N LEU A 28 -11.62 6.04 5.49
CA LEU A 28 -11.83 6.06 4.05
C LEU A 28 -10.50 5.90 3.30
N LEU A 29 -9.44 6.60 3.70
CA LEU A 29 -8.12 6.47 3.10
C LEU A 29 -7.59 5.03 3.18
N GLU A 30 -7.66 4.42 4.37
CA GLU A 30 -7.27 3.02 4.58
C GLU A 30 -8.04 2.09 3.64
N HIS A 31 -9.37 2.25 3.58
CA HIS A 31 -10.23 1.46 2.70
C HIS A 31 -9.83 1.61 1.23
N GLN A 32 -9.63 2.84 0.76
CA GLN A 32 -9.23 3.11 -0.64
C GLN A 32 -7.86 2.51 -0.99
N ILE A 33 -6.91 2.53 -0.06
CA ILE A 33 -5.60 1.90 -0.27
C ILE A 33 -5.74 0.37 -0.34
N TYR A 34 -6.60 -0.24 0.49
CA TYR A 34 -6.89 -1.67 0.41
C TYR A 34 -7.55 -2.07 -0.91
N GLU A 35 -8.53 -1.31 -1.39
CA GLU A 35 -9.17 -1.53 -2.69
C GLU A 35 -8.15 -1.44 -3.83
N ALA A 36 -7.32 -0.40 -3.84
CA ALA A 36 -6.25 -0.23 -4.83
C ALA A 36 -5.26 -1.40 -4.82
N ARG A 37 -4.87 -1.89 -3.64
CA ARG A 37 -4.00 -3.07 -3.51
C ARG A 37 -4.65 -4.31 -4.14
N ILE A 38 -5.93 -4.56 -3.85
CA ILE A 38 -6.65 -5.73 -4.39
C ILE A 38 -6.76 -5.63 -5.91
N ALA A 39 -7.09 -4.45 -6.45
CA ALA A 39 -7.17 -4.22 -7.89
C ALA A 39 -5.83 -4.48 -8.58
N LEU A 40 -4.73 -3.93 -8.06
CA LEU A 40 -3.39 -4.13 -8.60
C LEU A 40 -2.93 -5.59 -8.51
N GLN A 41 -3.18 -6.25 -7.36
CA GLN A 41 -2.86 -7.66 -7.19
C GLN A 41 -3.62 -8.53 -8.20
N THR A 42 -4.92 -8.25 -8.39
CA THR A 42 -5.76 -8.98 -9.33
C THR A 42 -5.27 -8.78 -10.76
N ALA A 43 -4.99 -7.55 -11.18
CA ALA A 43 -4.46 -7.27 -12.51
C ALA A 43 -3.13 -7.99 -12.76
N ARG A 44 -2.21 -7.98 -11.78
CA ARG A 44 -0.93 -8.69 -11.88
C ARG A 44 -1.13 -10.20 -12.05
N LEU A 45 -2.00 -10.81 -11.24
CA LEU A 45 -2.32 -12.24 -11.35
C LEU A 45 -2.94 -12.60 -12.70
N GLN A 46 -3.78 -11.73 -13.26
CA GLN A 46 -4.34 -11.96 -14.61
C GLN A 46 -3.25 -11.91 -15.68
N CYS A 47 -2.31 -10.97 -15.61
CA CYS A 47 -1.20 -10.94 -16.55
C CYS A 47 -0.26 -12.16 -16.38
N GLU A 48 -0.02 -12.64 -15.16
CA GLU A 48 0.70 -13.90 -14.91
C GLU A 48 -0.02 -15.08 -15.59
N LEU A 49 -1.35 -15.19 -15.40
CA LEU A 49 -2.17 -16.24 -16.03
C LEU A 49 -2.17 -16.18 -17.57
N ILE A 50 -2.25 -14.98 -18.15
CA ILE A 50 -2.15 -14.79 -19.61
C ILE A 50 -0.75 -15.19 -20.09
N GLY A 51 0.30 -14.85 -19.35
CA GLY A 51 1.67 -15.27 -19.68
C GLY A 51 1.85 -16.79 -19.67
N ASP A 52 1.22 -17.48 -18.72
CA ASP A 52 1.24 -18.95 -18.60
C ASP A 52 0.37 -19.66 -19.65
N HIS A 53 -0.73 -19.03 -20.06
CA HIS A 53 -1.72 -19.58 -20.99
C HIS A 53 -2.14 -18.60 -22.10
N PRO A 54 -1.22 -18.15 -22.97
CA PRO A 54 -1.53 -17.16 -24.00
C PRO A 54 -2.27 -17.79 -25.19
N GLU A 55 -3.17 -17.02 -25.82
CA GLU A 55 -3.79 -17.39 -27.09
C GLU A 55 -2.78 -17.32 -28.26
N ASN A 56 -1.78 -16.44 -28.16
CA ASN A 56 -0.71 -16.27 -29.14
C ASN A 56 0.53 -15.58 -28.53
N GLU A 57 1.62 -15.53 -29.29
CA GLU A 57 2.89 -14.95 -28.83
C GLU A 57 2.77 -13.46 -28.47
N GLU A 58 2.04 -12.68 -29.27
CA GLU A 58 1.85 -11.25 -29.06
C GLU A 58 1.15 -10.97 -27.72
N GLU A 59 0.15 -11.78 -27.36
CA GLU A 59 -0.54 -11.66 -26.08
C GLU A 59 0.40 -11.94 -24.89
N ARG A 60 1.29 -12.93 -25.02
CA ARG A 60 2.31 -13.22 -23.99
C ARG A 60 3.29 -12.07 -23.82
N GLU A 61 3.75 -11.49 -24.92
CA GLU A 61 4.66 -10.34 -24.91
C GLU A 61 3.99 -9.11 -24.26
N LEU A 62 2.72 -8.83 -24.61
CA LEU A 62 1.94 -7.75 -24.02
C LEU A 62 1.71 -7.97 -22.52
N ALA A 63 1.34 -9.18 -22.10
CA ALA A 63 1.17 -9.51 -20.69
C ALA A 63 2.48 -9.33 -19.90
N SER A 64 3.61 -9.73 -20.48
CA SER A 64 4.93 -9.55 -19.87
C SER A 64 5.30 -8.06 -19.73
N ALA A 65 5.07 -7.26 -20.77
CA ALA A 65 5.31 -5.81 -20.71
C ALA A 65 4.43 -5.12 -19.67
N VAL A 66 3.15 -5.51 -19.56
CA VAL A 66 2.25 -4.99 -18.53
C VAL A 66 2.69 -5.42 -17.13
N LEU A 67 3.18 -6.66 -16.94
CA LEU A 67 3.75 -7.11 -15.67
C LEU A 67 4.97 -6.29 -15.25
N GLU A 68 5.86 -5.95 -16.18
CA GLU A 68 7.02 -5.10 -15.93
C GLU A 68 6.60 -3.70 -15.43
N TRP A 69 5.49 -3.15 -15.94
CA TRP A 69 4.95 -1.86 -15.48
C TRP A 69 4.20 -1.97 -14.16
N LEU A 70 3.40 -3.02 -13.98
CA LEU A 70 2.55 -3.20 -12.79
C LEU A 70 3.35 -3.61 -11.55
N THR A 71 4.41 -4.40 -11.69
CA THR A 71 5.15 -4.96 -10.56
C THR A 71 5.73 -3.88 -9.64
N PRO A 72 6.44 -2.85 -10.14
CA PRO A 72 6.94 -1.76 -9.30
C PRO A 72 5.82 -0.97 -8.60
N VAL A 73 4.71 -0.72 -9.31
CA VAL A 73 3.54 -0.01 -8.76
C VAL A 73 2.89 -0.81 -7.63
N TYR A 74 2.77 -2.13 -7.79
CA TYR A 74 2.26 -3.00 -6.75
C TYR A 74 3.17 -3.02 -5.52
N VAL A 75 4.49 -3.10 -5.70
CA VAL A 75 5.46 -3.03 -4.59
C VAL A 75 5.32 -1.70 -3.84
N GLN A 76 5.27 -0.58 -4.56
CA GLN A 76 5.07 0.73 -3.95
C GLN A 76 3.74 0.82 -3.19
N MET A 77 2.66 0.23 -3.71
CA MET A 77 1.37 0.17 -3.03
C MET A 77 1.45 -0.61 -1.71
N LEU A 78 2.20 -1.72 -1.68
CA LEU A 78 2.42 -2.47 -0.44
C LEU A 78 3.18 -1.64 0.59
N GLU A 79 4.18 -0.85 0.16
CA GLU A 79 4.90 0.07 1.05
C GLU A 79 3.98 1.17 1.61
N VAL A 80 3.15 1.78 0.76
CA VAL A 80 2.16 2.81 1.17
C VAL A 80 1.17 2.23 2.17
N LEU A 81 0.66 1.02 1.93
CA LEU A 81 -0.23 0.34 2.87
C LEU A 81 0.46 0.06 4.20
N ALA A 82 1.69 -0.46 4.18
CA ALA A 82 2.45 -0.74 5.40
C ALA A 82 2.71 0.54 6.22
N GLN A 83 3.08 1.64 5.55
CA GLN A 83 3.27 2.95 6.19
C GLN A 83 1.96 3.50 6.76
N THR A 84 0.87 3.41 6.01
CA THR A 84 -0.46 3.87 6.47
C THR A 84 -0.91 3.08 7.69
N LEU A 85 -0.80 1.75 7.67
CA LEU A 85 -1.11 0.90 8.82
C LEU A 85 -0.21 1.21 10.03
N ALA A 86 1.07 1.52 9.82
CA ALA A 86 1.97 1.92 10.90
C ALA A 86 1.55 3.26 11.54
N LEU A 87 1.15 4.25 10.72
CA LEU A 87 0.63 5.54 11.19
C LEU A 87 -0.69 5.40 11.95
N LEU A 88 -1.61 4.56 11.45
CA LEU A 88 -2.92 4.32 12.07
C LEU A 88 -2.83 3.50 13.36
N SER A 89 -1.98 2.49 13.40
CA SER A 89 -1.80 1.64 14.60
C SER A 89 -0.81 2.19 15.62
N GLY A 90 -0.02 3.20 15.24
CA GLY A 90 0.92 3.84 16.13
C GLY A 90 2.10 2.95 16.56
N THR A 91 2.57 2.08 15.66
CA THR A 91 3.76 1.22 15.86
C THR A 91 4.83 1.55 14.82
N GLU A 92 6.09 1.73 15.22
CA GLU A 92 7.18 1.97 14.26
C GLU A 92 7.38 0.77 13.32
N ILE A 93 7.59 1.04 12.02
CA ILE A 93 7.77 0.03 10.95
C ILE A 93 8.99 -0.87 11.22
N ALA A 94 10.04 -0.34 11.85
CA ALA A 94 11.26 -1.08 12.19
C ALA A 94 10.99 -2.25 13.16
N GLU A 95 10.14 -2.04 14.17
CA GLU A 95 9.78 -3.08 15.15
C GLU A 95 8.98 -4.23 14.52
N ARG A 96 8.09 -3.94 13.55
CA ARG A 96 7.34 -4.99 12.83
C ARG A 96 8.19 -5.81 11.87
N MET A 97 9.28 -5.23 11.37
CA MET A 97 10.24 -5.91 10.49
C MET A 97 11.35 -6.63 11.28
N GLY A 98 11.24 -6.69 12.62
CA GLY A 98 12.22 -7.34 13.49
C GLY A 98 13.58 -6.63 13.55
N ARG A 99 13.65 -5.36 13.09
CA ARG A 99 14.87 -4.57 13.14
C ARG A 99 14.83 -3.72 14.40
N LYS A 100 15.77 -3.95 15.32
CA LYS A 100 15.88 -3.17 16.56
C LYS A 100 16.15 -1.72 16.19
N SER A 101 15.29 -0.82 16.65
CA SER A 101 15.52 0.62 16.63
C SER A 101 16.67 0.93 17.59
N GLU A 102 17.72 1.61 17.10
CA GLU A 102 18.78 2.22 17.91
C GLU A 102 18.34 3.57 18.50
#